data_AF-A0A381XQZ7-F1
#
_entry.id   AF-A0A381XQZ7-F1
#
_cell.length_a   1.000
_cell.length_b   1.000
_cell.length_c   1.000
_cell.angle_alpha   90.00
_cell.angle_beta   90.00
_cell.angle_gamma   90.00
#
_symmetry.space_group_name_H-M   'P 1'
#
loop_
_entity.id
_entity.type
_entity.pdbx_description
1 polymer ?
#
loop_
_entity_poly.entity_id
_entity_poly.type
_entity_poly.pdbx_seq_one_letter_code
_entity_poly.pdbx_strand_id
1 'polypeptide(L)' 'MMELVTRSKLKSTSHRVVDHNVNASTSRYSMPFFLHPSPDVMLGSIVDNSSESVSAHDFLEERLRAIKLY' A
#
# COMPACT_ATOMS: atom_id res chain seq x y z
N MET A 1 -4.53 1.10 0.32
CA MET A 1 -5.56 2.11 0.70
C MET A 1 -6.22 2.73 -0.52
N MET A 2 -5.49 3.33 -1.48
CA MET A 2 -6.10 3.91 -2.68
C MET A 2 -6.94 2.92 -3.52
N GLU A 3 -6.48 1.69 -3.69
CA GLU A 3 -7.26 0.66 -4.40
C GLU A 3 -8.59 0.33 -3.69
N LEU A 4 -8.60 0.37 -2.36
CA LEU A 4 -9.79 0.09 -1.53
C LEU A 4 -10.86 1.16 -1.77
N VAL A 5 -10.52 2.44 -1.54
CA VAL A 5 -11.48 3.56 -1.61
C VAL A 5 -12.01 3.79 -3.03
N THR A 6 -11.22 3.43 -4.05
CA THR A 6 -11.62 3.56 -5.46
C THR A 6 -12.37 2.35 -6.02
N ARG A 7 -12.73 1.37 -5.18
CA ARG A 7 -13.31 0.07 -5.60
C ARG A 7 -12.56 -0.52 -6.78
N SER A 8 -11.23 -0.60 -6.65
CA SER A 8 -10.38 -1.23 -7.64
C SER A 8 -10.32 -0.51 -9.01
N LYS A 9 -10.86 0.71 -9.15
CA LYS A 9 -10.66 1.53 -10.35
C LYS A 9 -9.21 2.01 -10.49
N LEU A 10 -8.53 2.27 -9.37
CA LEU A 10 -7.08 2.46 -9.33
C LEU A 10 -6.43 1.21 -8.72
N LYS A 11 -5.45 0.63 -9.42
CA LYS A 11 -4.85 -0.65 -9.04
C LYS A 11 -3.55 -0.48 -8.26
N SER A 12 -3.42 -1.22 -7.16
CA SER A 12 -2.20 -1.41 -6.40
C SER A 12 -1.41 -2.58 -6.98
N THR A 13 -0.48 -2.29 -7.87
CA THR A 13 0.20 -3.31 -8.68
C THR A 13 1.40 -3.94 -7.98
N SER A 14 1.59 -5.25 -8.22
CA SER A 14 2.80 -5.96 -7.81
C SER A 14 4.00 -5.47 -8.61
N HIS A 15 5.11 -5.20 -7.92
CA HIS A 15 6.38 -4.79 -8.52
C HIS A 15 7.55 -5.50 -7.82
N ARG A 16 8.68 -5.65 -8.53
CA ARG A 16 9.90 -6.26 -8.01
C ARG A 16 11.14 -5.58 -8.58
N VAL A 17 12.22 -5.57 -7.83
CA VAL A 17 13.55 -5.18 -8.32
C VAL A 17 14.31 -6.46 -8.69
N VAL A 18 14.90 -6.49 -9.89
CA VAL A 18 15.68 -7.63 -10.38
C VAL A 18 17.05 -7.13 -10.80
N ASP A 19 18.09 -7.80 -10.32
CA ASP A 19 19.46 -7.56 -10.80
C ASP A 19 19.74 -8.43 -12.03
N HIS A 20 20.20 -7.80 -13.11
CA HIS A 20 20.53 -8.48 -14.37
C HIS A 20 22.05 -8.63 -14.55
N ASN A 21 22.86 -8.03 -13.66
CA ASN A 21 24.31 -8.01 -13.80
C ASN A 21 24.99 -8.50 -12.52
N VAL A 22 24.99 -9.83 -12.35
CA VAL A 22 25.54 -10.55 -11.18
C VAL A 22 27.03 -10.25 -10.95
N ASN A 23 27.74 -9.79 -11.99
CA ASN A 23 29.20 -9.62 -11.97
C ASN A 23 29.66 -8.20 -11.60
N ALA A 24 28.74 -7.25 -11.41
CA ALA A 24 29.06 -5.86 -11.10
C ALA A 24 28.40 -5.42 -9.78
N SER A 25 29.12 -5.62 -8.66
CA SER A 25 28.68 -5.10 -7.35
C SER A 25 28.95 -3.60 -7.29
N THR A 26 27.93 -2.82 -7.65
CA THR A 26 27.94 -1.36 -7.53
C THR A 26 26.94 -0.93 -6.47
N SER A 27 27.26 0.15 -5.75
CA SER A 27 26.33 0.70 -4.77
C SER A 27 25.07 1.21 -5.47
N ARG A 28 23.89 0.79 -4.97
CA ARG A 28 22.58 1.27 -5.41
C ARG A 28 21.84 1.86 -4.22
N TYR A 29 21.46 3.13 -4.35
CA TYR A 29 20.71 3.84 -3.31
C TYR A 29 19.29 4.09 -3.80
N SER A 30 18.30 3.90 -2.91
CA SER A 30 16.91 4.26 -3.14
C SER A 30 16.30 4.83 -1.86
N MET A 31 15.37 5.77 -2.02
CA MET A 31 14.67 6.42 -0.92
C MET A 31 13.16 6.42 -1.21
N PRO A 32 12.47 5.28 -1.05
CA PRO A 32 11.04 5.23 -1.28
C PRO A 32 10.31 6.05 -0.22
N PHE A 33 9.29 6.80 -0.65
CA PHE A 33 8.40 7.53 0.24
C PHE A 33 7.00 6.89 0.22
N PHE A 34 6.58 6.34 1.35
CA PHE A 34 5.29 5.69 1.50
C PHE A 34 4.28 6.66 2.11
N LEU A 35 3.43 7.25 1.25
CA LEU A 35 2.39 8.18 1.69
C LEU A 35 1.20 7.42 2.31
N HIS A 36 0.76 7.88 3.47
CA HIS A 36 -0.40 7.35 4.19
C HIS A 36 -1.39 8.48 4.50
N PRO A 37 -2.71 8.23 4.45
CA PRO A 37 -3.70 9.09 5.07
C PRO A 37 -3.48 9.19 6.59
N SER A 38 -4.07 10.22 7.21
CA SER A 38 -4.06 10.33 8.68
C SER A 38 -4.77 9.11 9.31
N PRO A 39 -4.31 8.60 10.48
CA PRO A 39 -4.83 7.38 11.10
C PRO A 39 -6.35 7.35 11.32
N ASP A 40 -6.94 8.51 11.61
CA ASP A 40 -8.36 8.75 11.88
C ASP A 40 -9.24 8.83 10.62
N VAL A 41 -8.64 8.86 9.42
CA VAL A 41 -9.39 8.90 8.17
C VAL A 41 -10.14 7.58 7.98
N MET A 42 -11.45 7.69 7.76
CA MET A 42 -12.30 6.55 7.39
C MET A 42 -12.15 6.26 5.89
N LEU A 43 -11.61 5.08 5.57
CA LEU A 43 -11.47 4.57 4.21
C LEU A 43 -12.80 3.97 3.74
N GLY A 44 -13.70 4.83 3.27
CA GLY A 44 -14.94 4.45 2.58
C GLY A 44 -14.80 4.49 1.06
N SER A 45 -15.80 3.98 0.36
CA SER A 45 -15.89 4.10 -1.10
C SER A 45 -16.07 5.57 -1.51
N ILE A 46 -15.29 6.03 -2.50
CA ILE A 46 -15.45 7.37 -3.12
C ILE A 46 -16.15 7.31 -4.49
N VAL A 47 -16.55 6.12 -4.92
CA VAL A 47 -17.10 5.88 -6.27
C VAL A 47 -18.54 5.38 -6.26
N ASP A 48 -19.04 4.96 -5.09
CA ASP A 48 -20.42 4.51 -4.87
C ASP A 48 -20.85 4.81 -3.41
N ASN A 49 -22.13 4.56 -3.10
CA ASN A 49 -22.73 4.81 -1.78
C ASN A 49 -22.62 3.61 -0.83
N SER A 50 -21.56 2.80 -0.94
CA SER A 50 -21.38 1.68 -0.02
C SER A 50 -21.10 2.18 1.40
N SER A 51 -21.73 1.54 2.39
CA SER A 51 -21.56 1.84 3.82
C SER A 51 -20.31 1.22 4.45
N GLU A 52 -19.62 0.33 3.73
CA GLU A 52 -18.39 -0.29 4.23
C GLU A 52 -17.28 0.75 4.37
N SER A 53 -16.69 0.83 5.56
CA SER A 53 -15.55 1.67 5.83
C SER A 53 -14.69 1.06 6.94
N VAL A 54 -13.41 1.42 6.94
CA VAL A 54 -12.42 1.01 7.95
C VAL A 54 -11.50 2.20 8.20
N SER A 55 -11.02 2.39 9.43
CA SER A 55 -10.05 3.46 9.67
C SER A 55 -8.73 3.17 8.94
N ALA A 56 -7.99 4.21 8.56
CA ALA A 56 -6.68 4.04 7.93
C ALA A 56 -5.71 3.30 8.87
N HIS A 57 -5.81 3.53 10.17
CA HIS A 57 -5.03 2.82 11.18
C HIS A 57 -5.34 1.32 11.20
N ASP A 58 -6.62 0.95 11.34
CA ASP A 58 -7.02 -0.46 11.45
C ASP A 58 -6.68 -1.23 10.18
N PHE A 59 -6.88 -0.60 9.01
CA PHE A 59 -6.47 -1.20 7.73
C PHE A 59 -4.96 -1.44 7.69
N LEU A 60 -4.15 -0.48 8.14
CA LEU A 60 -2.70 -0.65 8.18
C LEU A 60 -2.29 -1.81 9.11
N GLU A 61 -2.84 -1.85 10.32
CA GLU A 61 -2.59 -2.91 11.30
C GLU A 61 -2.94 -4.30 10.76
N GLU A 62 -4.11 -4.44 10.12
CA GLU A 62 -4.51 -5.69 9.46
C GLU A 62 -3.49 -6.13 8.40
N ARG A 63 -3.04 -5.19 7.56
CA ARG A 63 -2.06 -5.48 6.50
C ARG A 63 -0.70 -5.86 7.07
N LEU A 64 -0.23 -5.21 8.14
CA LEU A 64 1.03 -5.53 8.81
C LEU A 64 1.01 -6.93 9.44
N ARG A 65 -0.10 -7.30 10.10
CA ARG A 65 -0.30 -8.67 10.63
C ARG A 65 -0.35 -9.72 9.53
N ALA A 66 -1.05 -9.44 8.42
CA ALA A 66 -1.16 -10.37 7.30
C ALA A 66 0.20 -10.72 6.67
N ILE A 67 1.15 -9.78 6.70
CA ILE A 67 2.52 -9.98 6.19
C ILE A 67 3.53 -10.36 7.27
N LYS A 68 3.08 -10.62 8.51
CA LYS A 68 3.91 -11.08 9.65
C LYS A 68 5.05 -10.12 10.00
N LEU A 69 4.78 -8.81 9.96
CA LEU A 69 5.71 -7.81 10.52
C LEU A 69 5.55 -7.62 12.04
N TYR A 70 4.68 -8.41 12.68
CA TYR A 70 4.46 -8.55 14.12
C TYR A 70 4.34 -10.02 14.50
#